data_AF-A0A535HSV5-F1
#
_entry.id   AF-A0A535HSV5-F1
#
_cell.length_a   1.000
_cell.length_b   1.000
_cell.length_c   1.000
_cell.angle_alpha   90.00
_cell.angle_beta   90.00
_cell.angle_gamma   90.00
#
_symmetry.space_group_name_H-M   'P 1'
#
loop_
_entity.id
_entity.type
_entity.pdbx_description
1 polymer ?
#
loop_
_entity_poly.entity_id
_entity_poly.type
_entity_poly.pdbx_seq_one_letter_code
_entity_poly.pdbx_strand_id
1 'polypeptide(L)' 'MVGLPAEVKPDEITASFDNGVLTITVPRAQKAQPKRIPVTAQAEQTVIDGPRG' A
#
# COMPACT_ATOMS: atom_id res chain seq x y z
N MET A 1 -17.16 -6.78 -19.29
CA MET A 1 -16.61 -5.50 -18.81
C MET A 1 -15.35 -5.81 -18.03
N VAL A 2 -14.17 -5.41 -18.51
CA VAL A 2 -12.91 -5.64 -17.79
C VAL A 2 -12.71 -4.46 -16.83
N GLY A 3 -12.64 -4.73 -15.52
CA GLY A 3 -12.43 -3.71 -14.50
C GLY A 3 -10.93 -3.49 -14.28
N LEU A 4 -10.46 -2.24 -14.40
CA LEU A 4 -9.07 -1.90 -14.12
C LEU A 4 -8.81 -1.88 -12.59
N PRO A 5 -7.66 -2.39 -12.10
CA PRO A 5 -7.32 -2.37 -10.67
C PRO A 5 -7.23 -0.96 -10.09
N ALA A 6 -7.54 -0.83 -8.79
CA ALA A 6 -7.80 0.42 -8.06
C ALA A 6 -6.61 1.39 -7.81
N GLU A 7 -5.56 1.33 -8.62
CA GLU A 7 -4.41 2.25 -8.54
C GLU A 7 -3.93 2.64 -9.94
N VAL A 8 -4.88 2.97 -10.82
CA VAL A 8 -4.59 3.49 -12.16
C VAL A 8 -5.01 4.95 -12.19
N LYS A 9 -4.12 5.83 -12.67
CA LYS A 9 -4.50 7.20 -13.01
C LYS A 9 -5.06 7.20 -14.43
N PRO A 10 -6.39 7.26 -14.61
CA PRO A 10 -7.00 7.09 -15.94
C PRO A 10 -6.55 8.15 -16.93
N ASP A 11 -6.26 9.36 -16.45
CA ASP A 11 -5.81 10.50 -17.27
C ASP A 11 -4.38 10.33 -17.81
N GLU A 12 -3.60 9.40 -17.26
CA GLU A 12 -2.22 9.13 -17.68
C GLU A 12 -2.11 7.87 -18.58
N ILE A 13 -3.24 7.23 -18.92
CA ILE A 13 -3.25 6.08 -19.85
C ILE A 13 -2.88 6.56 -21.26
N THR A 14 -1.97 5.86 -21.92
CA THR A 14 -1.60 6.13 -23.32
C THR A 14 -1.78 4.88 -24.19
N ALA A 15 -2.05 5.09 -25.48
CA ALA A 15 -2.18 4.02 -26.45
C ALA A 15 -1.45 4.39 -27.75
N SER A 16 -0.83 3.39 -28.37
CA SER A 16 -0.14 3.52 -29.65
C SER A 16 -0.47 2.32 -30.55
N PHE A 17 -0.67 2.59 -31.83
CA PHE A 17 -0.96 1.57 -32.84
C PHE A 17 0.11 1.64 -33.92
N ASP A 18 0.84 0.55 -34.08
CA ASP A 18 1.95 0.46 -35.03
C ASP A 18 2.06 -0.97 -35.57
N ASN A 19 2.34 -1.11 -36.87
CA ASN A 19 2.50 -2.40 -37.56
C ASN A 19 1.38 -3.45 -37.26
N GLY A 20 0.13 -3.00 -37.11
CA GLY A 20 -1.01 -3.89 -36.81
C GLY A 20 -1.15 -4.27 -35.33
N VAL A 21 -0.31 -3.74 -34.44
CA VAL A 21 -0.33 -4.03 -33.01
C VAL A 21 -0.82 -2.82 -32.23
N LEU A 22 -1.83 -3.03 -31.39
CA LEU A 22 -2.31 -2.05 -30.42
C LEU A 22 -1.59 -2.24 -29.08
N THR A 23 -0.81 -1.25 -28.66
CA THR A 23 -0.12 -1.21 -27.37
C THR A 23 -0.82 -0.23 -26.45
N ILE A 24 -1.19 -0.67 -25.25
CA ILE A 24 -1.86 0.15 -24.22
C ILE A 24 -0.95 0.21 -22.99
N THR A 25 -0.58 1.43 -22.59
CA THR A 25 0.24 1.68 -21.40
C THR A 25 -0.65 2.19 -20.27
N VAL A 26 -0.73 1.42 -19.18
CA VAL A 26 -1.52 1.76 -18.00
C VAL A 26 -0.56 2.06 -16.84
N PRO A 27 -0.30 3.34 -16.51
CA PRO A 27 0.59 3.67 -15.42
C PRO A 27 -0.04 3.27 -14.08
N ARG A 28 0.74 2.56 -13.27
CA ARG A 28 0.39 2.28 -11.88
C ARG A 28 0.64 3.54 -11.05
N ALA A 29 -0.31 3.91 -10.20
CA ALA A 29 -0.14 4.95 -9.21
C ALA A 29 1.04 4.58 -8.30
N GLN A 30 1.83 5.58 -7.91
CA GLN A 30 2.92 5.36 -6.95
C GLN A 30 2.31 4.84 -5.65
N LYS A 31 2.74 3.65 -5.21
CA LYS A 31 2.35 3.10 -3.91
C LYS A 31 2.68 4.12 -2.82
N ALA A 32 1.74 4.37 -1.92
CA ALA A 32 2.03 5.15 -0.73
C ALA A 32 3.25 4.56 -0.01
N GLN A 33 4.23 5.39 0.31
CA GLN A 33 5.38 4.96 1.10
C GLN A 33 4.85 4.41 2.45
N PRO A 34 5.37 3.27 2.94
CA PRO A 34 4.92 2.71 4.20
C PRO A 34 5.15 3.74 5.31
N LYS A 35 4.06 4.22 5.93
CA LYS A 35 4.15 5.10 7.10
C LYS A 35 4.66 4.28 8.28
N ARG A 36 5.81 4.67 8.85
CA ARG A 36 6.30 4.07 10.10
C ARG A 36 5.37 4.47 11.24
N ILE A 37 4.74 3.50 11.90
CA ILE A 37 3.87 3.73 13.04
C ILE A 37 4.71 3.59 14.33
N PRO A 38 4.90 4.65 15.13
CA PRO A 38 5.60 4.55 16.40
C PRO A 38 4.76 3.77 17.43
N VAL A 39 5.36 2.79 18.09
CA VAL A 39 4.73 2.04 19.19
C VAL A 39 5.22 2.63 20.51
N THR A 40 4.32 3.24 21.28
CA THR A 40 4.60 3.69 22.65
C THR A 40 4.16 2.62 23.63
N ALA A 41 5.12 1.96 24.29
CA ALA A 41 4.82 1.09 25.41
C ALA A 41 4.53 1.94 26.65
N GLN A 42 3.30 1.89 27.16
CA GLN A 42 3.00 2.33 28.53
C GLN A 42 3.44 1.21 29.46
N ALA A 43 4.66 1.31 29.98
CA ALA A 43 5.14 0.40 31.00
C ALA A 43 4.47 0.75 32.34
N GLU A 44 3.36 0.11 32.64
CA GLU A 44 2.95 -0.10 34.03
C GLU A 44 3.22 -1.56 34.37
N GLN A 45 4.47 -1.83 34.74
CA GLN A 45 4.87 -3.13 35.29
C GLN A 45 4.27 -3.23 36.70
N THR A 46 3.12 -3.88 36.81
CA THR A 46 2.60 -4.29 38.12
C THR A 46 3.59 -5.30 38.71
N VAL A 47 4.31 -4.87 39.74
CA VAL A 47 5.16 -5.75 40.56
C VAL A 47 4.24 -6.81 41.17
N ILE A 48 4.31 -8.04 40.68
CA ILE A 48 3.69 -9.20 41.35
C ILE A 48 4.61 -9.63 42.49
N ASP A 49 4.48 -8.98 43.65
CA ASP A 49 5.07 -9.50 44.89
C ASP A 49 4.37 -10.82 45.24
N GLY A 50 5.06 -11.94 45.03
CA GLY A 50 4.63 -13.26 45.50
C GLY A 50 4.68 -13.35 47.02
N PRO A 51 3.74 -14.07 47.68
CA PRO A 51 3.67 -14.09 49.13
C PRO A 51 4.92 -14.74 49.72
N ARG A 52 5.50 -14.07 50.72
CA ARG A 52 6.48 -14.67 51.63
C ARG A 52 5.73 -15.61 52.56
N GLY A 53 6.04 -16.90 52.47
CA GLY A 53 5.50 -17.96 53.35
C GLY A 53 6.09 -19.30 52.97
#